data_AF-A0A484LAC9-F1
#
_entry.id   AF-A0A484LAC9-F1
#
_cell.length_a   1.000
_cell.length_b   1.000
_cell.length_c   1.000
_cell.angle_alpha   90.00
_cell.angle_beta   90.00
_cell.angle_gamma   90.00
#
_symmetry.space_group_name_H-M   'P 1'
#
loop_
_entity.id
_entity.type
_entity.pdbx_description
1 polymer ?
#
loop_
_entity_poly.entity_id
_entity_poly.type
_entity_poly.pdbx_seq_one_letter_code
_entity_poly.pdbx_strand_id
1 'polypeptide(L)'
;MEAKLLRISPLRVQSLYISRPSRICAVVSQHKLRKGCSFRSLNSKDGIRPLKAVATSPGMGKKSRVDETESYTLDGIRSSLIRQEDSIIFSLVERAQYCYNPETYDPDAFTMEAFHGSLVDYILKETEKLHAKVGRYESPDEHPFFPDELPQPMLPPLQYPQVA
;
A
#
# COMPACT_ATOMS: atom_id res chain seq x y z
N MET A 1 21.61 27.28 58.54
CA MET A 1 20.67 28.10 57.76
C MET A 1 19.79 27.14 57.00
N GLU A 2 18.52 27.09 57.40
CA GLU A 2 17.50 26.13 56.99
C GLU A 2 17.12 26.26 55.51
N ALA A 3 17.14 25.16 54.75
CA ALA A 3 16.64 25.11 53.39
C ALA A 3 15.12 24.79 53.41
N LYS A 4 14.30 25.79 53.09
CA LYS A 4 12.84 25.63 52.93
C LYS A 4 12.54 24.90 51.62
N LEU A 5 12.06 23.66 51.72
CA LEU A 5 11.46 22.91 50.61
C LEU A 5 10.09 23.51 50.26
N LEU A 6 9.96 24.12 49.09
CA LEU A 6 8.67 24.52 48.53
C LEU A 6 8.05 23.35 47.75
N ARG A 7 7.01 22.77 48.34
CA ARG A 7 6.15 21.72 47.77
C ARG A 7 5.21 22.37 46.75
N ILE A 8 5.37 22.10 45.47
CA ILE A 8 4.47 22.57 44.41
C ILE A 8 3.30 21.59 44.31
N SER A 9 2.09 22.08 44.57
CA SER A 9 0.82 21.36 44.36
C SER A 9 0.42 21.40 42.88
N PRO A 10 -0.08 20.30 42.27
CA PRO A 10 -0.57 20.36 40.90
C PRO A 10 -1.94 21.05 40.84
N LEU A 11 -2.04 22.10 40.02
CA LEU A 11 -3.30 22.74 39.70
C LEU A 11 -4.10 21.85 38.73
N ARG A 12 -5.25 21.38 39.20
CA ARG A 12 -6.29 20.70 38.43
C ARG A 12 -7.21 21.77 37.83
N VAL A 13 -7.17 22.00 36.52
CA VAL A 13 -8.24 22.73 35.80
C VAL A 13 -8.48 22.13 34.40
N GLN A 14 -9.56 21.34 34.35
CA GLN A 14 -10.63 21.27 33.36
C GLN A 14 -10.33 21.35 31.85
N SER A 15 -10.72 20.24 31.21
CA SER A 15 -10.99 20.04 29.78
C SER A 15 -11.77 21.21 29.16
N LEU A 16 -11.15 21.90 28.21
CA LEU A 16 -11.82 22.80 27.28
C LEU A 16 -11.92 22.11 25.91
N TYR A 17 -13.11 21.59 25.65
CA TYR A 17 -13.56 21.14 24.33
C TYR A 17 -13.58 22.35 23.40
N ILE A 18 -12.58 22.46 22.51
CA ILE A 18 -12.63 23.41 21.40
C ILE A 18 -12.85 22.59 20.13
N SER A 19 -14.12 22.43 19.79
CA SER A 19 -14.54 22.00 18.46
C SER A 19 -14.19 23.10 17.46
N ARG A 20 -13.42 22.78 16.42
CA ARG A 20 -13.48 23.55 15.17
C ARG A 20 -13.46 22.61 13.96
N PRO A 21 -14.42 22.77 13.03
CA PRO A 21 -14.65 21.83 11.95
C PRO A 21 -13.63 22.03 10.82
N SER A 22 -12.98 20.94 10.41
CA SER A 22 -12.21 20.83 9.18
C SER A 22 -13.15 20.85 7.98
N ARG A 23 -12.90 21.78 7.03
CA ARG A 23 -13.60 21.85 5.75
C ARG A 23 -13.27 20.60 4.93
N ILE A 24 -14.27 19.77 4.72
CA ILE A 24 -14.21 18.64 3.78
C ILE A 24 -14.31 19.22 2.36
N CYS A 25 -13.23 19.14 1.58
CA CYS A 25 -13.29 19.29 0.13
C CYS A 25 -13.85 18.00 -0.47
N ALA A 26 -15.18 17.94 -0.64
CA ALA A 26 -15.83 16.91 -1.41
C ALA A 26 -15.75 17.25 -2.92
N VAL A 27 -14.79 16.67 -3.64
CA VAL A 27 -14.87 16.59 -5.10
C VAL A 27 -15.72 15.37 -5.44
N VAL A 28 -17.02 15.59 -5.61
CA VAL A 28 -17.97 14.60 -6.13
C VAL A 28 -17.75 14.49 -7.63
N SER A 29 -17.09 13.42 -8.09
CA SER A 29 -17.12 13.05 -9.51
C SER A 29 -18.42 12.29 -9.80
N GLN A 30 -19.38 12.97 -10.43
CA GLN A 30 -20.61 12.35 -10.92
C GLN A 30 -20.37 11.65 -12.27
N HIS A 31 -20.02 10.37 -12.25
CA HIS A 31 -20.20 9.53 -13.42
C HIS A 31 -21.57 8.83 -13.34
N LYS A 32 -22.53 9.33 -14.11
CA LYS A 32 -23.87 8.76 -14.26
C LYS A 32 -23.78 7.33 -14.78
N LEU A 33 -24.13 6.35 -13.94
CA LEU A 33 -24.39 4.98 -14.37
C LEU A 33 -25.70 4.94 -15.16
N ARG A 34 -25.60 4.98 -16.49
CA ARG A 34 -26.74 4.88 -17.39
C ARG A 34 -27.20 3.41 -17.45
N LYS A 35 -28.20 3.06 -16.64
CA LYS A 35 -28.95 1.81 -16.76
C LYS A 35 -29.76 1.84 -18.06
N GLY A 36 -29.54 0.87 -18.95
CA GLY A 36 -30.41 0.68 -20.11
C GLY A 36 -29.82 -0.13 -21.25
N CYS A 37 -29.67 -1.45 -21.07
CA CYS A 37 -29.64 -2.39 -22.19
C CYS A 37 -30.61 -3.53 -21.86
N SER A 38 -31.80 -3.48 -22.44
CA SER A 38 -32.76 -4.57 -22.41
C SER A 38 -32.27 -5.64 -23.39
N PHE A 39 -31.84 -6.78 -22.86
CA PHE A 39 -31.54 -7.97 -23.65
C PHE A 39 -32.87 -8.59 -24.13
N ARG A 40 -33.21 -8.40 -25.41
CA ARG A 40 -34.27 -9.17 -26.07
C ARG A 40 -33.65 -10.47 -26.59
N SER A 41 -34.09 -11.59 -26.02
CA SER A 41 -33.76 -12.93 -26.49
C SER A 41 -34.45 -13.17 -27.84
N LEU A 42 -33.67 -13.21 -28.92
CA LEU A 42 -34.12 -13.72 -30.22
C LEU A 42 -33.80 -15.22 -30.27
N ASN A 43 -34.83 -16.04 -30.07
CA ASN A 43 -34.77 -17.46 -30.35
C ASN A 43 -34.71 -17.64 -31.88
N SER A 44 -33.54 -17.98 -32.41
CA SER A 44 -33.42 -18.55 -33.76
C SER A 44 -32.87 -19.96 -33.66
N LYS A 45 -33.68 -20.92 -34.10
CA LYS A 45 -33.27 -22.30 -34.34
C LYS A 45 -32.56 -22.32 -35.68
N ASP A 46 -31.23 -22.35 -35.68
CA ASP A 46 -30.46 -22.90 -36.80
C ASP A 46 -29.10 -23.40 -36.31
N GLY A 47 -28.76 -24.61 -36.74
CA GLY A 47 -27.66 -25.41 -36.20
C GLY A 47 -26.29 -24.81 -36.45
N ILE A 48 -25.54 -24.56 -35.38
CA ILE A 48 -24.14 -24.14 -35.44
C ILE A 48 -23.28 -25.38 -35.14
N ARG A 49 -22.54 -25.85 -36.15
CA ARG A 49 -21.49 -26.86 -35.96
C ARG A 49 -20.31 -26.21 -35.21
N PRO A 50 -19.74 -26.84 -34.17
CA PRO A 50 -18.59 -26.28 -33.49
C PRO A 50 -17.35 -26.43 -34.38
N LEU A 51 -16.82 -25.30 -34.86
CA LEU A 51 -15.47 -25.24 -35.41
C LEU A 51 -14.49 -25.43 -34.25
N LYS A 52 -13.77 -26.55 -34.27
CA LYS A 52 -12.71 -26.85 -33.32
C LYS A 52 -11.53 -25.91 -33.61
N ALA A 53 -11.46 -24.80 -32.90
CA ALA A 53 -10.31 -23.91 -32.97
C ALA A 53 -9.10 -24.61 -32.33
N VAL A 54 -8.17 -25.08 -33.16
CA VAL A 54 -6.83 -25.42 -32.70
C VAL A 54 -6.10 -24.10 -32.46
N ALA A 55 -5.91 -23.77 -31.18
CA ALA A 55 -4.98 -22.74 -30.79
C ALA A 55 -3.57 -23.30 -30.93
N THR A 56 -2.96 -23.15 -32.09
CA THR A 56 -1.51 -23.23 -32.19
C THR A 56 -0.97 -21.95 -31.58
N SER A 57 -0.81 -21.93 -30.26
CA SER A 57 -0.01 -20.90 -29.61
C SER A 57 1.42 -21.07 -30.15
N PRO A 58 1.96 -20.12 -30.94
CA PRO A 58 3.39 -20.11 -31.20
C PRO A 58 4.05 -20.03 -29.83
N GLY A 59 4.91 -20.99 -29.51
CA GLY A 59 5.66 -20.99 -28.26
C GLY A 59 6.45 -19.69 -28.17
N MET A 60 5.90 -18.70 -27.48
CA MET A 60 6.65 -17.54 -27.04
C MET A 60 7.70 -18.11 -26.09
N GLY A 61 8.94 -18.25 -26.59
CA GLY A 61 10.07 -18.60 -25.75
C GLY A 61 10.05 -17.73 -24.51
N LYS A 62 10.29 -18.35 -23.34
CA LYS A 62 10.37 -17.64 -22.06
C LYS A 62 11.45 -16.55 -22.19
N LYS A 63 11.05 -15.31 -22.46
CA LYS A 63 11.97 -14.17 -22.40
C LYS A 63 12.32 -13.97 -20.94
N SER A 64 13.60 -14.08 -20.60
CA SER A 64 14.10 -13.72 -19.26
C SER A 64 13.83 -12.23 -19.03
N ARG A 65 13.21 -11.90 -17.91
CA ARG A 65 13.01 -10.50 -17.49
C ARG A 65 14.29 -10.08 -16.78
N VAL A 66 15.00 -9.09 -17.32
CA VAL A 66 16.23 -8.54 -16.75
C VAL A 66 15.96 -7.08 -16.39
N ASP A 67 16.49 -6.65 -15.25
CA ASP A 67 16.46 -5.25 -14.85
C ASP A 67 17.58 -4.47 -15.58
N GLU A 68 17.18 -3.48 -16.37
CA GLU A 68 18.05 -2.62 -17.18
C GLU A 68 18.07 -1.17 -16.67
N THR A 69 17.52 -0.92 -15.46
CA THR A 69 17.40 0.44 -14.92
C THR A 69 18.72 1.01 -14.40
N GLU A 70 19.75 0.16 -14.22
CA GLU A 70 21.04 0.51 -13.61
C GLU A 70 20.91 1.11 -12.20
N SER A 71 19.78 0.89 -11.52
CA SER A 71 19.55 1.40 -10.15
C SER A 71 20.37 0.66 -9.09
N TYR A 72 20.70 -0.61 -9.35
CA TYR A 72 21.47 -1.47 -8.46
C TYR A 72 22.94 -1.51 -8.86
N THR A 73 23.61 -0.36 -8.80
CA THR A 73 25.04 -0.21 -9.12
C THR A 73 25.76 0.58 -8.03
N LEU A 74 27.03 0.24 -7.75
CA LEU A 74 27.83 0.95 -6.75
C LEU A 74 28.10 2.41 -7.16
N ASP A 75 28.21 2.67 -8.46
CA ASP A 75 28.39 4.02 -9.00
C ASP A 75 27.17 4.92 -8.70
N GLY A 76 25.96 4.34 -8.69
CA GLY A 76 24.70 5.02 -8.39
C GLY A 76 24.41 5.23 -6.91
N ILE A 77 25.20 4.66 -5.99
CA ILE A 77 24.84 4.57 -4.56
C ILE A 77 24.62 5.95 -3.92
N ARG A 78 25.48 6.93 -4.21
CA ARG A 78 25.36 8.29 -3.65
C ARG A 78 24.02 8.91 -4.05
N SER A 79 23.66 8.82 -5.33
CA SER A 79 22.42 9.39 -5.86
C SER A 79 21.20 8.67 -5.29
N SER A 80 21.28 7.34 -5.11
CA SER A 80 20.21 6.55 -4.48
C SER A 80 19.99 6.97 -3.02
N LEU A 81 21.06 7.08 -2.24
CA LEU A 81 20.97 7.47 -0.82
C LEU A 81 20.40 8.88 -0.63
N ILE A 82 20.78 9.84 -1.47
CA ILE A 82 20.20 11.20 -1.44
C ILE A 82 18.70 11.16 -1.69
N ARG A 83 18.25 10.37 -2.69
CA ARG A 83 16.81 10.23 -2.98
C ARG A 83 16.05 9.55 -1.85
N GLN A 84 16.66 8.57 -1.17
CA GLN A 84 16.06 7.92 -0.01
C GLN A 84 15.98 8.89 1.18
N GLU A 85 17.02 9.68 1.42
CA GLU A 85 17.02 10.75 2.44
C GLU A 85 15.86 11.73 2.21
N ASP A 86 15.75 12.29 1.00
CA ASP A 86 14.67 13.21 0.63
C ASP A 86 13.29 12.57 0.83
N SER A 87 13.15 11.29 0.44
CA SER A 87 11.88 10.54 0.60
C SER A 87 11.50 10.39 2.07
N ILE A 88 12.45 10.02 2.93
CA ILE A 88 12.23 9.88 4.38
C ILE A 88 11.84 11.23 5.00
N ILE A 89 12.57 12.30 4.67
CA ILE A 89 12.28 13.65 5.18
C ILE A 89 10.85 14.04 4.80
N PHE A 90 10.47 13.85 3.53
CA PHE A 90 9.14 14.22 3.06
C PHE A 90 8.04 13.41 3.75
N SER A 91 8.19 12.09 3.87
CA SER A 91 7.23 11.24 4.58
C SER A 91 7.07 11.62 6.05
N LEU A 92 8.16 12.01 6.74
CA LEU A 92 8.10 12.48 8.13
C LEU A 92 7.39 13.84 8.23
N VAL A 93 7.64 14.76 7.32
CA VAL A 93 6.94 16.05 7.26
C VAL A 93 5.45 15.86 7.02
N GLU A 94 5.06 14.93 6.14
CA GLU A 94 3.66 14.58 5.91
C GLU A 94 3.01 13.96 7.15
N ARG A 95 3.68 13.01 7.82
CA ARG A 95 3.15 12.38 9.04
C ARG A 95 3.03 13.38 10.20
N ALA A 96 3.92 14.36 10.29
CA ALA A 96 3.92 15.38 11.33
C ALA A 96 2.75 16.37 11.23
N GLN A 97 2.00 16.37 10.12
CA GLN A 97 0.75 17.14 10.00
C GLN A 97 -0.34 16.61 10.93
N TYR A 98 -0.21 15.37 11.42
CA TYR A 98 -1.16 14.72 12.32
C TYR A 98 -0.56 14.56 13.72
N CYS A 99 -1.42 14.59 14.75
CA CYS A 99 -1.03 14.26 16.12
C CYS A 99 -0.64 12.78 16.26
N TYR A 100 -0.34 12.34 17.49
CA TYR A 100 0.00 10.95 17.76
C TYR A 100 -1.07 9.97 17.29
N ASN A 101 -2.36 10.23 17.55
CA ASN A 101 -3.50 9.38 17.18
C ASN A 101 -3.40 7.95 17.76
N PRO A 102 -3.61 7.78 19.08
CA PRO A 102 -3.38 6.50 19.77
C PRO A 102 -4.24 5.35 19.23
N GLU A 103 -5.48 5.62 18.85
CA GLU A 103 -6.42 4.63 18.28
C GLU A 103 -5.87 3.96 17.02
N THR A 104 -4.98 4.62 16.27
CA THR A 104 -4.38 4.05 15.05
C THR A 104 -3.46 2.86 15.36
N TYR A 105 -2.90 2.81 16.57
CA TYR A 105 -1.98 1.75 17.03
C TYR A 105 -2.64 0.76 18.00
N ASP A 106 -3.88 1.03 18.40
CA ASP A 106 -4.64 0.17 19.31
C ASP A 106 -5.30 -0.97 18.51
N PRO A 107 -4.98 -2.25 18.81
CA PRO A 107 -5.59 -3.40 18.15
C PRO A 107 -7.10 -3.52 18.34
N ASP A 108 -7.64 -2.94 19.41
CA ASP A 108 -9.06 -3.08 19.79
C ASP A 108 -9.89 -1.83 19.43
N ALA A 109 -9.26 -0.77 18.90
CA ALA A 109 -9.96 0.48 18.60
C ALA A 109 -10.95 0.37 17.42
N PHE A 110 -10.68 -0.52 16.45
CA PHE A 110 -11.52 -0.69 15.26
C PHE A 110 -11.87 -2.16 15.05
N THR A 111 -13.16 -2.46 14.93
CA THR A 111 -13.61 -3.80 14.50
C THR A 111 -13.50 -3.92 12.98
N MET A 112 -12.56 -4.72 12.50
CA MET A 112 -12.40 -5.04 11.08
C MET A 112 -12.86 -6.47 10.81
N GLU A 113 -13.68 -6.68 9.80
CA GLU A 113 -14.10 -8.04 9.41
C GLU A 113 -12.88 -8.83 8.92
N ALA A 114 -12.67 -10.02 9.50
CA ALA A 114 -11.58 -10.95 9.17
C ALA A 114 -10.14 -10.47 9.47
N PHE A 115 -9.96 -9.37 10.22
CA PHE A 115 -8.64 -8.90 10.63
C PHE A 115 -8.62 -8.53 12.12
N HIS A 116 -7.60 -8.98 12.83
CA HIS A 116 -7.32 -8.61 14.22
C HIS A 116 -5.95 -7.94 14.29
N GLY A 117 -5.92 -6.67 14.69
CA GLY A 117 -4.70 -5.88 14.76
C GLY A 117 -5.00 -4.37 14.68
N SER A 118 -3.96 -3.55 14.83
CA SER A 118 -4.13 -2.10 14.74
C SER A 118 -4.42 -1.65 13.31
N LEU A 119 -4.92 -0.41 13.16
CA LEU A 119 -5.16 0.17 11.84
C LEU A 119 -3.87 0.28 11.01
N VAL A 120 -2.73 0.59 11.65
CA VAL A 120 -1.43 0.59 10.97
C VAL A 120 -1.07 -0.80 10.46
N ASP A 121 -1.25 -1.84 11.29
CA ASP A 121 -0.93 -3.22 10.88
C ASP A 121 -1.76 -3.65 9.67
N TYR A 122 -3.05 -3.32 9.67
CA TYR A 122 -3.93 -3.61 8.55
C TYR A 122 -3.44 -2.96 7.25
N ILE A 123 -3.17 -1.64 7.29
CA ILE A 123 -2.73 -0.90 6.11
C ILE A 123 -1.39 -1.43 5.59
N LEU A 124 -0.43 -1.68 6.48
CA LEU A 124 0.86 -2.23 6.10
C LEU A 124 0.68 -3.60 5.44
N LYS A 125 0.07 -4.57 6.14
CA LYS A 125 -0.10 -5.94 5.63
C LYS A 125 -0.81 -5.99 4.29
N GLU A 126 -1.89 -5.25 4.11
CA GLU A 126 -2.60 -5.25 2.82
C GLU A 126 -1.81 -4.57 1.70
N THR A 127 -1.04 -3.53 2.02
CA THR A 127 -0.11 -2.88 1.06
C THR A 127 1.02 -3.83 0.68
N GLU A 128 1.58 -4.56 1.64
CA GLU A 128 2.63 -5.55 1.37
C GLU A 128 2.08 -6.70 0.52
N LYS A 129 0.91 -7.24 0.84
CA LYS A 129 0.27 -8.28 0.01
C LYS A 129 0.03 -7.81 -1.42
N LEU A 130 -0.35 -6.54 -1.61
CA LEU A 130 -0.51 -5.95 -2.94
C LEU A 130 0.83 -5.88 -3.68
N HIS A 131 1.89 -5.38 -3.04
CA HIS A 131 3.21 -5.26 -3.62
C HIS A 131 3.90 -6.61 -3.86
N ALA A 132 3.65 -7.60 -3.02
CA ALA A 132 4.17 -8.97 -3.17
C ALA A 132 3.64 -9.63 -4.45
N LYS A 133 2.36 -9.42 -4.79
CA LYS A 133 1.77 -9.93 -6.04
C LYS A 133 2.49 -9.45 -7.30
N VAL A 134 3.13 -8.28 -7.26
CA VAL A 134 3.93 -7.75 -8.38
C VAL A 134 5.43 -8.01 -8.24
N GLY A 135 5.84 -8.80 -7.23
CA GLY A 135 7.24 -9.22 -7.04
C GLY A 135 8.15 -8.16 -6.42
N ARG A 136 7.61 -7.18 -5.68
CA ARG A 136 8.42 -6.13 -5.03
C ARG A 136 9.51 -6.72 -4.12
N TYR A 137 9.13 -7.67 -3.28
CA TYR A 137 10.04 -8.28 -2.29
C TYR A 137 10.98 -9.36 -2.86
N GLU A 138 10.97 -9.56 -4.18
CA GLU A 138 12.04 -10.30 -4.87
C GLU A 138 13.25 -9.39 -5.17
N SER A 139 13.07 -8.06 -5.04
CA SER A 139 14.13 -7.08 -5.21
C SER A 139 15.13 -7.13 -4.05
N PRO A 140 16.44 -7.00 -4.30
CA PRO A 140 17.46 -7.12 -3.24
C PRO A 140 17.44 -5.99 -2.20
N ASP A 141 16.81 -4.86 -2.48
CA ASP A 141 16.69 -3.70 -1.59
C ASP A 141 15.37 -3.59 -0.84
N GLU A 142 14.37 -4.39 -1.21
CA GLU A 142 13.01 -4.31 -0.67
C GLU A 142 12.78 -5.35 0.43
N HIS A 143 12.40 -4.89 1.62
CA HIS A 143 12.31 -5.72 2.82
C HIS A 143 10.90 -5.64 3.42
N PRO A 144 10.15 -6.76 3.50
CA PRO A 144 8.81 -6.75 4.09
C PRO A 144 8.85 -6.69 5.62
N PHE A 145 7.88 -6.01 6.20
CA PHE A 145 7.64 -6.03 7.65
C PHE A 145 6.99 -7.34 8.11
N PHE A 146 6.13 -7.95 7.28
CA PHE A 146 5.39 -9.18 7.60
C PHE A 146 5.68 -10.28 6.55
N PRO A 147 6.90 -10.88 6.54
CA PRO A 147 7.30 -11.86 5.53
C PRO A 147 6.42 -13.12 5.49
N ASP A 148 5.88 -13.54 6.64
CA ASP A 148 5.10 -14.77 6.77
C ASP A 148 3.72 -14.71 6.10
N GLU A 149 3.23 -13.50 5.78
CA GLU A 149 1.87 -13.28 5.26
C GLU A 149 1.84 -12.92 3.76
N LEU A 150 2.98 -12.99 3.07
CA LEU A 150 3.09 -12.55 1.68
C LEU A 150 2.64 -13.63 0.68
N PRO A 151 1.80 -13.27 -0.30
CA PRO A 151 1.46 -14.15 -1.42
C PRO A 151 2.64 -14.29 -2.39
N GLN A 152 2.65 -15.38 -3.15
CA GLN A 152 3.61 -15.56 -4.24
C GLN A 152 3.41 -14.52 -5.36
N PRO A 153 4.49 -14.02 -5.99
CA PRO A 153 4.40 -13.12 -7.14
C PRO A 153 3.59 -13.73 -8.30
N MET A 154 2.72 -12.93 -8.91
CA MET A 154 1.96 -13.31 -10.10
C MET A 154 2.76 -13.09 -11.39
N LEU A 155 3.83 -12.30 -11.32
CA LEU A 155 4.71 -11.99 -12.44
C LEU A 155 5.90 -12.96 -12.49
N PRO A 156 6.44 -13.25 -13.70
CA PRO A 156 7.69 -13.97 -13.82
C PRO A 156 8.84 -13.26 -13.08
N PRO A 157 9.80 -14.01 -12.49
CA PRO A 157 10.93 -13.43 -11.77
C PRO A 157 11.73 -12.44 -12.62
N LEU A 158 12.22 -11.39 -11.97
CA LEU A 158 13.13 -10.39 -12.54
C LEU A 158 14.57 -10.73 -12.14
N GLN A 159 15.49 -10.73 -13.09
CA GLN A 159 16.91 -10.90 -12.83
C GLN A 159 17.52 -9.54 -12.50
N TYR A 160 18.00 -9.39 -11.26
CA TYR A 160 18.69 -8.19 -10.79
C TYR A 160 20.21 -8.29 -11.00
N PRO A 161 20.91 -7.15 -11.14
CA PRO A 161 22.37 -7.13 -11.19
C PRO A 161 23.01 -7.79 -9.97
N GLN A 162 24.01 -8.65 -10.19
CA GLN A 162 24.84 -9.18 -9.12
C GLN A 162 25.95 -8.18 -8.81
N VAL A 163 25.77 -7.41 -7.74
CA VAL A 163 26.77 -6.46 -7.26
C VAL A 163 27.64 -7.17 -6.22
N ALA A 164 28.95 -7.23 -6.46
CA ALA A 164 29.95 -7.89 -5.61
C ALA A 164 30.75 -6.89 -4.79
#